data_AF-A0A352S6B4-F1
#
_entry.id   AF-A0A352S6B4-F1
#
_cell.length_a   1.000
_cell.length_b   1.000
_cell.length_c   1.000
_cell.angle_alpha   90.00
_cell.angle_beta   90.00
_cell.angle_gamma   90.00
#
_symmetry.space_group_name_H-M   'P 1'
#
loop_
_entity.id
_entity.type
_entity.pdbx_description
1 polymer ?
#
loop_
_entity_poly.entity_id
_entity_poly.type
_entity_poly.pdbx_seq_one_letter_code
_entity_poly.pdbx_strand_id
1 'polypeptide(L)' 'DAGALPIELDVSKMEMGDVVELRPYEGKALKNGEVIAEFKVKSDVLFDEVRAGGRIPLIIG' A
#
# COMPACT_ATOMS: atom_id res chain seq x y z
N ASP A 1 9.17 1.16 -14.78
CA ASP A 1 8.89 0.40 -13.54
C ASP A 1 8.26 1.35 -12.54
N ALA A 2 6.95 1.54 -12.66
CA ALA A 2 6.29 2.79 -12.30
C ALA A 2 5.62 2.72 -10.93
N GLY A 3 6.38 2.70 -9.83
CA GLY A 3 5.93 3.05 -8.46
C GLY A 3 4.61 2.45 -7.96
N ALA A 4 4.11 1.38 -8.59
CA ALA A 4 2.82 0.79 -8.27
C ALA A 4 3.03 -0.09 -7.05
N LEU A 5 2.29 0.18 -5.97
CA LEU A 5 2.34 -0.61 -4.76
C LEU A 5 1.38 -1.79 -4.94
N PRO A 6 1.88 -3.02 -5.14
CA PRO A 6 1.01 -4.18 -5.31
C PRO A 6 0.33 -4.50 -3.97
N ILE A 7 -1.00 -4.48 -3.96
CA ILE A 7 -1.81 -4.83 -2.80
C ILE A 7 -2.78 -5.94 -3.22
N GLU A 8 -2.78 -7.04 -2.46
CA GLU A 8 -3.81 -8.07 -2.55
C GLU A 8 -4.86 -7.79 -1.47
N LEU A 9 -6.10 -7.51 -1.88
CA LEU A 9 -7.23 -7.27 -0.99
C LEU A 9 -8.51 -7.92 -1.53
N ASP A 10 -9.47 -8.21 -0.66
CA ASP A 10 -10.77 -8.74 -1.07
C ASP A 10 -11.60 -7.64 -1.77
N VAL A 11 -11.99 -7.91 -3.02
CA VAL A 11 -12.79 -6.99 -3.85
C VAL A 11 -14.27 -7.37 -3.88
N SER A 12 -14.69 -8.36 -3.11
CA SER A 12 -16.08 -8.88 -3.14
C SER A 12 -17.12 -7.82 -2.78
N LYS A 13 -16.71 -6.77 -2.06
CA LYS A 13 -17.55 -5.62 -1.67
C LYS A 13 -17.27 -4.34 -2.48
N MET A 14 -16.50 -4.44 -3.56
CA MET A 14 -16.14 -3.32 -4.43
C MET A 14 -16.85 -3.43 -5.76
N GLU A 15 -17.61 -2.40 -6.12
CA GLU A 15 -18.29 -2.27 -7.40
C GLU A 15 -17.69 -1.13 -8.23
N MET A 16 -17.85 -1.21 -9.55
CA MET A 16 -17.38 -0.18 -10.46
C MET A 16 -18.10 1.14 -10.18
N GLY A 17 -17.32 2.20 -9.89
CA GLY A 17 -17.84 3.52 -9.52
C GLY A 17 -17.81 3.81 -8.01
N ASP A 18 -17.43 2.84 -7.19
CA ASP A 18 -17.22 3.07 -5.77
C ASP A 18 -15.99 3.94 -5.49
N VAL A 19 -16.13 4.83 -4.50
CA VAL A 19 -15.01 5.58 -3.94
C VAL A 19 -14.53 4.85 -2.69
N VAL A 20 -13.31 4.33 -2.75
CA VAL A 20 -12.67 3.60 -1.66
C VAL A 20 -11.41 4.34 -1.18
N GLU A 21 -11.26 4.46 0.13
CA GLU A 21 -10.09 5.01 0.79
C GLU A 21 -9.16 3.85 1.19
N LEU A 22 -7.97 3.80 0.58
CA LEU A 22 -6.95 2.81 0.91
C LEU A 22 -5.99 3.39 1.96
N ARG A 23 -5.87 2.71 3.09
CA ARG A 23 -4.92 3.01 4.16
C ARG A 23 -3.83 1.95 4.21
N PRO A 24 -2.76 2.07 3.40
CA PRO A 24 -1.74 1.03 3.27
C PRO A 24 -0.95 0.77 4.56
N TYR A 25 -0.75 1.80 5.39
CA TYR A 25 -0.08 1.66 6.70
C TYR A 25 -0.93 0.90 7.72
N GLU A 26 -2.26 1.08 7.67
CA GLU A 26 -3.19 0.36 8.54
C GLU A 26 -3.59 -0.99 7.95
N GLY A 27 -3.32 -1.23 6.67
CA GLY A 27 -3.74 -2.42 5.95
C GLY A 27 -5.26 -2.49 5.74
N LYS A 28 -5.92 -1.35 5.50
CA LYS A 28 -7.40 -1.29 5.43
C LYS A 28 -7.89 -0.55 4.21
N ALA A 29 -8.99 -1.03 3.65
CA ALA A 29 -9.78 -0.35 2.63
C ALA A 29 -11.12 0.07 3.24
N LEU A 30 -11.42 1.35 3.18
CA LEU A 30 -12.67 1.92 3.70
C LEU A 30 -13.54 2.38 2.53
N LYS A 31 -14.85 2.15 2.62
CA LYS A 31 -15.85 2.70 1.71
C LYS A 31 -16.84 3.48 2.56
N ASN A 32 -16.98 4.79 2.29
CA ASN A 32 -17.87 5.68 3.08
C ASN A 32 -17.65 5.61 4.61
N GLY A 33 -16.41 5.36 5.06
CA GLY A 33 -16.07 5.25 6.48
C GLY A 33 -16.22 3.85 7.08
N GLU A 34 -16.71 2.85 6.35
CA GLU A 34 -16.77 1.46 6.79
C GLU A 34 -15.61 0.65 6.21
N VAL A 35 -14.98 -0.19 7.04
CA VAL A 35 -13.92 -1.10 6.58
C VAL A 35 -14.54 -2.22 5.74
N ILE A 36 -14.28 -2.20 4.44
CA ILE A 36 -14.81 -3.19 3.50
C ILE A 36 -13.82 -4.34 3.25
N ALA A 37 -12.51 -4.08 3.37
CA ALA A 37 -11.48 -5.09 3.24
C ALA A 37 -10.26 -4.77 4.11
N GLU A 38 -9.61 -5.80 4.61
CA GLU A 38 -8.32 -5.71 5.29
C GLU A 38 -7.27 -6.44 4.45
N PHE A 39 -6.09 -5.85 4.30
CA PHE A 39 -5.00 -6.39 3.52
C PHE A 39 -3.68 -6.22 4.24
N LYS A 40 -2.76 -7.14 3.99
CA LYS A 40 -1.40 -7.03 4.53
C LYS A 40 -0.48 -6.59 3.42
N VAL A 41 0.10 -5.40 3.55
CA VAL A 41 1.20 -5.00 2.68
C VAL A 41 2.38 -5.92 3.02
N LYS A 42 2.78 -6.77 2.07
CA LYS A 42 3.86 -7.75 2.25
C LYS A 42 5.25 -7.13 2.41
N SER A 43 5.35 -5.81 2.38
CA SER A 43 6.62 -5.12 2.22
C SER A 43 6.68 -3.85 3.07
N ASP A 44 7.09 -4.02 4.33
CA ASP A 44 7.73 -2.95 5.11
C ASP A 44 9.00 -2.42 4.44
N VAL A 45 9.55 -3.18 3.47
CA VAL A 45 10.83 -2.91 2.79
C VAL A 45 10.70 -1.97 1.58
N LEU A 46 9.48 -1.73 1.07
CA LEU A 46 9.24 -0.82 -0.07
C LEU A 46 9.19 0.66 0.34
N PHE A 47 9.01 0.97 1.62
CA PHE A 47 9.07 2.35 2.12
C PHE A 47 10.50 2.92 2.17
N ASP A 48 11.51 2.06 2.22
CA ASP A 48 12.91 2.47 2.25
C ASP A 48 13.41 2.90 0.86
N GLU A 49 13.01 2.20 -0.22
CA GLU A 49 13.50 2.52 -1.58
C GLU A 49 13.00 3.86 -2.13
N VAL A 50 11.79 4.31 -1.76
CA VAL A 50 11.26 5.61 -2.21
C VAL A 50 11.87 6.76 -1.41
N ARG A 51 12.20 6.55 -0.13
CA ARG A 51 12.85 7.56 0.71
C ARG A 51 14.36 7.67 0.42
N ALA A 52 14.98 6.59 -0.07
CA ALA A 52 16.42 6.50 -0.29
C ALA A 52 16.90 6.89 -1.69
N GLY A 53 16.02 7.18 -2.66
CA GLY A 53 16.44 7.78 -3.94
C GLY A 53 17.49 6.96 -4.72
N GLY A 54 17.47 5.63 -4.60
CA GLY A 54 18.39 4.74 -5.31
C GLY A 54 19.45 4.08 -4.43
N ARG A 55 19.86 2.89 -4.86
CA ARG A 55 20.78 1.98 -4.17
C ARG A 55 22.20 2.57 -4.05
N ILE A 56 22.71 2.63 -2.79
CA ILE A 56 24.14 2.64 -2.36
C ILE A 56 24.81 4.05 -2.35
N PRO A 57 25.67 4.44 -1.37
CA PRO A 57 26.17 3.70 -0.19
C PRO A 57 26.01 4.46 1.15
N LEU A 58 25.80 3.73 2.26
CA LEU A 58 26.42 4.14 3.52
C LEU A 58 27.22 2.97 4.08
N ILE A 59 28.45 2.84 3.57
CA ILE A 59 29.55 2.20 4.30
C ILE A 59 30.39 3.38 4.82
N ILE A 60 30.60 3.39 6.15
CA ILE A 60 31.47 4.25 6.98
C ILE A 60 30.75 5.32 7.83
N GLY A 61 30.87 5.10 9.14
CA GLY A 61 30.47 5.92 10.28
C GLY A 61 30.70 5.11 11.56
#